data_AF-A0AAJ7HZC7-F1
#
_entry.id   AF-A0AAJ7HZC7-F1
#
_cell.length_a   1.000
_cell.length_b   1.000
_cell.length_c   1.000
_cell.angle_alpha   90.00
_cell.angle_beta   90.00
_cell.angle_gamma   90.00
#
_symmetry.space_group_name_H-M   'P 1'
#
loop_
_entity.id
_entity.type
_entity.pdbx_description
1 polymer ?
#
loop_
_entity_poly.entity_id
_entity_poly.type
_entity_poly.pdbx_seq_one_letter_code
_entity_poly.pdbx_strand_id
1 'polypeptide(L)'
;MEETQQKSNLELLHISVLLIQSWLEPMQFLRSVFANRQVYGTSDSDVYDLLKHLEEGIQTLMVRLEDHCPRTGQIFKQTYSKFDTNSHNDDALFKNYGLLHCFRKDMDKVEAFLRMVQCRSVEGSCGF
;
A
#
# COMPACT_ATOMS: atom_id res chain seq x y z
N MET A 1 13.77 -7.90 -10.03
CA MET A 1 13.54 -6.66 -10.80
C MET A 1 12.91 -6.99 -12.14
N GLU A 2 13.38 -8.03 -12.85
CA GLU A 2 12.82 -8.50 -14.14
C GLU A 2 11.32 -8.88 -14.07
N GLU A 3 10.87 -9.63 -13.05
CA GLU A 3 9.45 -10.06 -12.97
C GLU A 3 8.44 -8.90 -12.85
N THR A 4 8.87 -7.74 -12.36
CA THR A 4 7.99 -6.57 -12.19
C THR A 4 7.85 -5.79 -13.49
N GLN A 5 8.84 -5.87 -14.37
CA GLN A 5 8.83 -5.19 -15.66
C GLN A 5 7.77 -5.80 -16.59
N GLN A 6 7.46 -7.08 -16.43
CA GLN A 6 6.48 -7.80 -17.25
C GLN A 6 5.01 -7.57 -16.85
N LYS A 7 4.74 -7.03 -15.65
CA LYS A 7 3.38 -6.73 -15.19
C LYS A 7 2.81 -5.49 -15.87
N SER A 8 1.53 -5.53 -16.24
CA SER A 8 0.80 -4.39 -16.78
C SER A 8 0.62 -3.28 -15.73
N ASN A 9 0.35 -2.05 -16.19
CA ASN A 9 0.10 -0.93 -15.28
C ASN A 9 -1.09 -1.21 -14.35
N LEU A 10 -2.15 -1.83 -14.86
CA LEU A 10 -3.33 -2.18 -14.06
C LEU A 10 -3.00 -3.20 -12.97
N GLU A 11 -2.18 -4.22 -13.28
CA GLU A 11 -1.73 -5.20 -12.28
C GLU A 11 -0.88 -4.55 -11.19
N LEU A 12 0.03 -3.63 -11.55
CA LEU A 12 0.85 -2.90 -10.58
C LEU A 12 0.00 -2.04 -9.64
N LEU A 13 -1.01 -1.34 -10.17
CA LEU A 13 -1.96 -0.56 -9.37
C LEU A 13 -2.82 -1.47 -8.48
N HIS A 14 -3.29 -2.60 -9.01
CA HIS A 14 -4.10 -3.55 -8.24
C HIS A 14 -3.32 -4.13 -7.06
N ILE A 15 -2.07 -4.58 -7.27
CA ILE A 15 -1.22 -5.07 -6.19
C ILE A 15 -0.97 -3.95 -5.16
N SER A 16 -0.79 -2.70 -5.60
CA SER A 16 -0.61 -1.56 -4.70
C SER A 16 -1.82 -1.35 -3.79
N VAL A 17 -3.04 -1.43 -4.34
CA VAL A 17 -4.28 -1.36 -3.55
C VAL A 17 -4.36 -2.51 -2.54
N LEU A 18 -4.03 -3.75 -2.94
CA LEU A 18 -4.06 -4.89 -2.02
C LEU A 18 -3.08 -4.72 -0.85
N LEU A 19 -1.88 -4.21 -1.10
CA LEU A 19 -0.92 -3.89 -0.05
C LEU A 19 -1.47 -2.82 0.89
N ILE A 20 -2.00 -1.71 0.36
CA ILE A 20 -2.59 -0.64 1.18
C ILE A 20 -3.74 -1.18 2.04
N GLN A 21 -4.67 -1.93 1.44
CA GLN A 21 -5.82 -2.52 2.13
C GLN A 21 -5.39 -3.48 3.24
N SER A 22 -4.32 -4.24 3.03
CA SER A 22 -3.79 -5.14 4.05
C SER A 22 -3.25 -4.43 5.29
N TRP A 23 -2.88 -3.16 5.16
CA TRP A 23 -2.29 -2.35 6.22
C TRP A 23 -3.31 -1.51 6.99
N LEU A 24 -4.55 -1.37 6.52
CA LEU A 24 -5.58 -0.57 7.18
C LEU A 24 -5.87 -1.05 8.61
N GLU A 25 -6.13 -2.34 8.79
CA GLU A 25 -6.44 -2.94 10.11
C GLU A 25 -5.21 -2.97 11.03
N PRO A 26 -4.01 -3.39 10.58
CA PRO A 26 -2.78 -3.27 11.37
C PRO A 26 -2.45 -1.83 11.79
N MET A 27 -2.69 -0.84 10.93
CA MET A 27 -2.39 0.56 11.23
C MET A 27 -3.34 1.13 12.29
N GLN A 28 -4.63 0.75 12.26
CA GLN A 28 -5.58 1.07 13.33
C GLN A 28 -5.14 0.47 14.67
N PHE A 29 -4.67 -0.78 14.67
CA PHE A 29 -4.11 -1.41 15.87
C PHE A 29 -2.88 -0.65 16.38
N LEU A 30 -1.90 -0.37 15.52
CA LEU A 30 -0.68 0.36 15.90
C LEU A 30 -0.98 1.77 16.42
N ARG A 31 -1.96 2.47 15.85
CA ARG A 31 -2.44 3.75 16.37
C ARG A 31 -2.86 3.64 17.84
N SER A 32 -3.63 2.60 18.19
CA SER A 32 -4.07 2.38 19.57
C SER A 32 -2.90 2.10 20.52
N VAL A 33 -1.89 1.36 20.07
CA VAL A 33 -0.69 1.03 20.84
C VAL A 33 0.18 2.26 21.09
N PHE A 34 0.30 3.17 20.11
CA PHE A 34 1.16 4.35 20.20
C PHE A 34 0.47 5.62 20.68
N ALA A 35 -0.86 5.63 20.83
CA ALA A 35 -1.66 6.78 21.29
C ALA A 35 -1.18 7.39 22.63
N ASN A 36 -0.47 6.62 23.47
CA ASN A 36 0.06 7.04 24.77
C ASN A 36 1.53 7.52 24.75
N ARG A 37 2.24 7.49 23.61
CA ARG A 37 3.62 8.02 23.53
C ARG A 37 3.62 9.43 22.96
N GLN A 38 4.23 10.37 23.69
CA GLN A 38 4.54 11.76 23.29
C GLN A 38 5.31 11.91 21.95
N VAL A 39 5.64 10.79 21.29
CA VAL A 39 6.33 10.72 19.99
C VAL A 39 5.37 10.96 18.82
N TYR A 40 4.04 10.96 19.04
CA TYR A 40 3.06 11.37 18.03
C TYR A 40 3.00 12.90 17.93
N GLY A 41 4.10 13.49 17.45
CA GLY A 41 4.22 14.92 17.18
C GLY A 41 3.39 15.32 15.96
N THR A 42 2.28 16.01 16.20
CA THR A 42 1.80 17.19 15.44
C THR A 42 1.82 17.16 13.90
N SER A 43 1.57 16.03 13.23
CA SER A 43 1.22 16.05 11.80
C SER A 43 -0.28 15.86 11.64
N ASP A 44 -0.93 16.84 11.00
CA ASP A 44 -2.39 17.03 10.85
C ASP A 44 -3.16 15.90 10.12
N SER A 45 -2.49 14.80 9.75
CA SER A 45 -3.12 13.65 9.09
C SER A 45 -2.61 12.34 9.67
N ASP A 46 -3.54 11.49 10.12
CA ASP A 46 -3.26 10.14 10.59
C ASP A 46 -2.76 9.28 9.40
N VAL A 47 -1.76 8.42 9.63
CA VAL A 47 -1.25 7.49 8.61
C VAL A 47 -2.39 6.63 8.04
N TYR A 48 -3.38 6.29 8.85
CA TYR A 48 -4.59 5.62 8.38
C TYR A 48 -5.33 6.44 7.30
N ASP A 49 -5.52 7.74 7.52
CA ASP A 49 -6.21 8.62 6.56
C ASP A 49 -5.39 8.80 5.28
N LEU A 50 -4.06 8.89 5.41
CA LEU A 50 -3.15 8.93 4.26
C LEU A 50 -3.24 7.65 3.40
N LEU A 51 -3.32 6.48 4.04
CA LEU A 51 -3.51 5.21 3.34
C LEU A 51 -4.86 5.17 2.61
N LYS A 52 -5.92 5.69 3.22
CA LYS A 52 -7.25 5.77 2.58
C LYS A 52 -7.29 6.69 1.38
N HIS A 53 -6.74 7.90 1.50
CA HIS A 53 -6.65 8.80 0.36
C HIS A 53 -5.80 8.21 -0.78
N LEU A 54 -4.73 7.49 -0.45
CA LEU A 54 -3.91 6.81 -1.46
C LEU A 54 -4.67 5.67 -2.14
N GLU A 55 -5.41 4.86 -1.39
CA GLU A 55 -6.30 3.80 -1.92
C GLU A 55 -7.29 4.38 -2.95
N GLU A 56 -8.00 5.46 -2.57
CA GLU A 56 -8.98 6.14 -3.42
C GLU A 56 -8.35 6.74 -4.69
N GLY A 57 -7.18 7.36 -4.55
CA GLY A 57 -6.42 7.91 -5.67
C GLY A 57 -6.01 6.83 -6.68
N ILE A 58 -5.52 5.68 -6.21
CA ILE A 58 -5.13 4.57 -7.07
C ILE A 58 -6.35 3.93 -7.74
N GLN A 59 -7.45 3.71 -7.00
CA GLN A 59 -8.70 3.18 -7.58
C GLN A 59 -9.24 4.09 -8.69
N THR A 60 -9.16 5.42 -8.50
CA THR A 60 -9.54 6.39 -9.53
C THR A 60 -8.68 6.26 -10.79
N LEU A 61 -7.36 6.03 -10.64
CA LEU A 61 -6.46 5.79 -11.77
C LEU A 61 -6.77 4.48 -12.50
N MET A 62 -7.09 3.41 -11.76
CA MET A 62 -7.45 2.12 -12.35
C MET A 62 -8.69 2.23 -13.25
N VAL A 63 -9.76 2.87 -12.77
CA VAL A 63 -10.98 3.11 -13.56
C VAL A 63 -10.66 3.83 -14.87
N ARG A 64 -9.85 4.90 -14.79
CA ARG A 64 -9.44 5.64 -15.99
C ARG A 64 -8.63 4.79 -16.96
N LEU A 65 -7.74 3.94 -16.48
CA LEU A 65 -6.94 3.06 -17.36
C LEU A 65 -7.78 1.95 -17.99
N GLU A 66 -8.80 1.44 -17.29
CA GLU A 66 -9.76 0.47 -17.82
C GLU A 66 -10.63 1.08 -18.92
N ASP A 67 -11.12 2.31 -18.75
CA ASP A 67 -11.94 3.02 -19.75
C ASP A 67 -11.21 3.25 -21.10
N HIS A 68 -9.88 3.31 -21.08
CA HIS A 68 -9.04 3.51 -22.27
C HIS A 68 -8.49 2.19 -22.85
N CYS A 69 -8.84 1.03 -22.28
CA CYS A 69 -8.32 -0.28 -22.70
C CYS A 69 -9.45 -1.26 -23.06
N PRO A 70 -9.64 -1.61 -24.35
CA PRO A 70 -10.66 -2.60 -24.72
C PRO A 70 -10.21 -4.01 -24.30
N ARG A 71 -10.72 -4.44 -23.15
CA ARG A 71 -10.64 -5.80 -22.58
C ARG A 71 -9.24 -6.33 -22.26
N THR A 72 -8.91 -6.31 -20.98
CA THR A 72 -8.10 -7.38 -20.38
C THR A 72 -8.95 -8.04 -19.31
N GLY A 73 -9.31 -9.31 -19.54
CA GLY A 73 -10.13 -10.10 -18.64
C GLY A 73 -9.43 -10.47 -17.35
N GLN A 74 -10.26 -10.79 -16.35
CA GLN A 74 -9.92 -11.24 -14.99
C GLN A 74 -9.27 -10.19 -14.10
N ILE A 75 -10.13 -9.39 -13.45
CA ILE A 75 -9.84 -8.79 -12.14
C ILE A 75 -9.48 -9.93 -11.19
N PHE A 76 -8.19 -10.09 -10.94
CA PHE A 76 -7.63 -11.14 -10.09
C PHE A 76 -8.05 -10.85 -8.64
N LYS A 77 -9.12 -11.48 -8.14
CA LYS A 77 -9.51 -11.42 -6.73
C LYS A 77 -8.49 -12.17 -5.89
N GLN A 78 -7.31 -11.57 -5.65
CA GLN A 78 -6.39 -12.06 -4.65
C GLN A 78 -6.71 -11.37 -3.33
N THR A 79 -7.39 -12.08 -2.43
CA THR A 79 -7.61 -11.60 -1.07
C THR A 79 -6.29 -11.71 -0.32
N TYR A 80 -5.71 -10.58 0.08
CA TYR A 80 -4.54 -10.59 0.94
C TYR A 80 -4.92 -11.10 2.34
N SER A 81 -4.15 -12.03 2.90
CA SER A 81 -4.40 -12.65 4.20
C SER A 81 -4.22 -11.61 5.32
N LYS A 82 -5.26 -11.48 6.16
CA LYS A 82 -5.27 -10.56 7.32
C LYS A 82 -4.28 -11.00 8.40
N PHE A 83 -3.78 -10.02 9.14
CA PHE A 83 -2.89 -10.21 10.28
C PHE A 83 -3.70 -10.61 11.53
N ASP A 84 -3.38 -11.78 12.11
CA ASP A 84 -3.95 -12.21 13.40
C ASP A 84 -3.25 -11.50 14.57
N THR A 85 -4.00 -10.68 15.31
CA THR A 85 -3.50 -9.85 16.42
C THR A 85 -3.39 -10.57 17.76
N ASN A 86 -3.66 -11.87 17.84
CA ASN A 86 -3.74 -12.55 19.13
C ASN A 86 -2.38 -13.08 19.61
N SER A 87 -1.68 -12.34 20.47
CA SER A 87 -0.75 -12.96 21.44
C SER A 87 -0.38 -12.04 22.60
N HIS A 88 -1.01 -12.28 23.75
CA HIS A 88 -0.53 -11.84 25.06
C HIS A 88 0.81 -12.52 25.40
N ASN A 89 1.94 -11.84 25.20
CA ASN A 89 3.21 -12.14 25.90
C ASN A 89 4.26 -11.02 25.71
N ASP A 90 5.32 -11.02 26.53
CA ASP A 90 6.42 -10.03 26.64
C ASP A 90 7.19 -9.66 25.34
N ASP A 91 6.86 -10.27 24.20
CA ASP A 91 7.37 -9.98 22.85
C ASP A 91 6.59 -8.88 22.08
N ALA A 92 5.64 -8.20 22.72
CA ALA A 92 4.78 -7.21 22.04
C ALA A 92 5.56 -6.09 21.33
N LEU A 93 6.67 -5.61 21.93
CA LEU A 93 7.53 -4.59 21.31
C LEU A 93 8.23 -5.10 20.04
N PHE A 94 8.76 -6.32 20.07
CA PHE A 94 9.40 -6.92 18.89
C PHE A 94 8.38 -7.20 17.78
N LYS A 95 7.17 -7.63 18.12
CA LYS A 95 6.06 -7.81 17.17
C LYS A 95 5.64 -6.48 16.54
N ASN A 96 5.49 -5.43 17.34
CA ASN A 96 5.18 -4.09 16.84
C ASN A 96 6.28 -3.55 15.93
N TYR A 97 7.55 -3.74 16.30
CA TYR A 97 8.69 -3.38 15.45
C TYR A 97 8.69 -4.15 14.13
N GLY A 98 8.49 -5.47 14.18
CA GLY A 98 8.39 -6.30 12.98
C GLY A 98 7.26 -5.85 12.05
N LEU A 99 6.11 -5.47 12.62
CA LEU A 99 4.97 -4.95 11.90
C LEU A 99 5.29 -3.61 11.22
N LEU A 100 5.91 -2.66 11.93
CA LEU A 100 6.37 -1.39 11.35
C LEU A 100 7.43 -1.59 10.26
N HIS A 101 8.34 -2.55 10.44
CA HIS A 101 9.35 -2.89 9.43
C HIS A 101 8.69 -3.45 8.15
N CYS A 102 7.72 -4.34 8.29
CA CYS A 102 6.94 -4.85 7.15
C CYS A 102 6.13 -3.74 6.48
N PHE A 103 5.51 -2.84 7.24
CA PHE A 103 4.78 -1.69 6.72
C PHE A 103 5.68 -0.85 5.81
N ARG A 104 6.86 -0.46 6.32
CA ARG A 104 7.85 0.28 5.53
C ARG A 104 8.19 -0.45 4.23
N LYS A 105 8.52 -1.74 4.31
CA LYS A 105 8.91 -2.54 3.13
C LYS A 105 7.80 -2.64 2.09
N ASP A 106 6.56 -2.77 2.52
CA ASP A 106 5.42 -2.84 1.59
C ASP A 106 5.08 -1.48 1.00
N MET A 107 5.20 -0.38 1.77
CA MET A 107 5.04 0.97 1.24
C MET A 107 6.16 1.34 0.26
N ASP A 108 7.40 0.90 0.48
CA ASP A 108 8.50 1.04 -0.48
C ASP A 108 8.16 0.34 -1.83
N LYS A 109 7.47 -0.82 -1.78
CA LYS A 109 6.99 -1.49 -3.00
C LYS A 109 5.86 -0.72 -3.68
N VAL A 110 4.88 -0.23 -2.91
CA VAL A 110 3.78 0.59 -3.43
C VAL A 110 4.35 1.82 -4.16
N GLU A 111 5.28 2.53 -3.55
CA GLU A 111 5.95 3.67 -4.17
C GLU A 111 6.64 3.28 -5.48
N ALA A 112 7.42 2.19 -5.47
CA ALA A 112 8.10 1.71 -6.66
C ALA A 112 7.13 1.36 -7.80
N PHE A 113 6.00 0.73 -7.48
CA PHE A 113 4.96 0.37 -8.46
C PHE A 113 4.29 1.62 -9.04
N LEU A 114 3.94 2.59 -8.21
CA LEU A 114 3.36 3.86 -8.67
C LEU A 114 4.33 4.64 -9.55
N ARG A 115 5.61 4.71 -9.18
CA ARG A 115 6.65 5.33 -10.03
C ARG A 115 6.75 4.62 -11.38
N MET A 116 6.75 3.29 -11.42
CA MET A 116 6.77 2.54 -12.69
C MET A 116 5.57 2.86 -13.57
N VAL A 117 4.35 2.92 -13.00
CA VAL A 117 3.15 3.30 -13.75
C VAL A 117 3.25 4.74 -14.27
N GLN A 118 3.74 5.67 -13.45
CA GLN A 118 3.97 7.05 -13.86
C GLN A 118 4.96 7.13 -15.03
N CYS A 119 6.14 6.52 -14.91
CA CYS A 119 7.17 6.52 -15.97
C CYS A 119 6.65 5.97 -17.30
N ARG A 120 5.77 4.97 -17.25
CA ARG A 120 5.21 4.32 -18.45
C ARG A 120 4.06 5.11 -19.08
N SER A 121 3.40 5.98 -18.31
CA SER A 121 2.15 6.64 -18.73
C SER A 121 2.33 8.12 -19.03
N VAL A 122 3.40 8.75 -18.54
CA VAL A 122 3.66 10.19 -18.71
C VAL A 122 5.04 10.37 -19.35
N GLU A 123 5.08 10.90 -20.58
CA GLU A 123 6.32 11.23 -21.27
C GLU A 123 7.15 12.24 -20.46
N GLY A 124 8.46 12.00 -20.32
CA GLY A 124 9.37 12.87 -19.59
C GLY A 124 9.23 12.86 -18.06
N SER A 125 8.35 12.02 -17.50
CA SER A 125 8.15 11.94 -16.04
C SER A 125 9.29 11.24 -15.28
N CYS A 126 10.10 10.45 -15.98
CA CYS A 126 11.26 9.76 -15.43
C CYS A 126 12.48 10.05 -16.29
N GLY A 127 13.50 10.66 -15.68
CA GLY A 127 14.76 10.94 -16.35
C GLY A 127 15.50 9.65 -16.66
N PHE A 128 15.65 9.36 -17.95
CA PHE A 128 16.67 8.47 -18.48
C PHE A 128 17.72 9.32 -19.18
#